data_AF-A0A5C7IML6-F1
#
_entry.id   AF-A0A5C7IML6-F1
#
_cell.length_a   1.000
_cell.length_b   1.000
_cell.length_c   1.000
_cell.angle_alpha   90.00
_cell.angle_beta   90.00
_cell.angle_gamma   90.00
#
_symmetry.space_group_name_H-M   'P 1'
#
loop_
_entity.id
_entity.type
_entity.pdbx_description
1 polymer ?
#
loop_
_entity_poly.entity_id
_entity_poly.type
_entity_poly.pdbx_seq_one_letter_code
_entity_poly.pdbx_strand_id
1 'polypeptide(L)'
;MSTNIAEAINNAIKECKELPIIGVVDYIRGVLQSWFHDQRTAALKLTTQLTAATDVAINGNVDLTTKTRTCKEFDVDQLPCAHALACIRLRGFSFVDYCSPYYSSAFLVIAYSGEIYHVGQPSEWLVPEDIASIIVHPPVGRRGPGRPKKNRTLSFGEEVTQRRCTTCHRVGHNSHTCTYPKSSKPSSDMGSTSEIGEASGSHDVVA
;
A
#
# COMPACT_ATOMS: atom_id res chain seq x y z
N MET A 1 11.01 9.78 -4.40
CA MET A 1 9.58 9.82 -4.02
C MET A 1 9.44 9.03 -2.73
N SER A 2 9.16 9.70 -1.62
CA SER A 2 8.78 9.04 -0.36
C SER A 2 7.27 8.83 -0.38
N THR A 3 6.80 7.61 -0.60
CA THR A 3 5.39 7.27 -0.38
C THR A 3 5.08 7.50 1.08
N ASN A 4 4.20 8.47 1.38
CA ASN A 4 3.85 8.80 2.76
C ASN A 4 3.12 7.59 3.39
N ILE A 5 3.31 7.35 4.69
CA ILE A 5 2.56 6.34 5.46
C ILE A 5 1.04 6.49 5.22
N ALA A 6 0.56 7.74 5.14
CA ALA A 6 -0.83 8.04 4.81
C ALA A 6 -1.26 7.54 3.41
N GLU A 7 -0.38 7.57 2.41
CA GLU A 7 -0.65 7.06 1.06
C GLU A 7 -0.61 5.53 1.02
N ALA A 8 0.34 4.91 1.71
CA ALA A 8 0.44 3.45 1.83
C ALA A 8 -0.81 2.86 2.49
N ILE A 9 -1.25 3.43 3.61
CA ILE A 9 -2.50 3.05 4.28
C ILE A 9 -3.70 3.31 3.36
N ASN A 10 -3.77 4.47 2.68
CA ASN A 10 -4.87 4.78 1.76
C ASN A 10 -4.98 3.84 0.56
N ASN A 11 -3.87 3.27 0.12
CA ASN A 11 -3.80 2.25 -0.93
C ASN A 11 -4.21 0.86 -0.38
N ALA A 12 -3.73 0.48 0.81
CA ALA A 12 -4.11 -0.78 1.46
C ALA A 12 -5.62 -0.86 1.71
N ILE A 13 -6.24 0.22 2.22
CA ILE A 13 -7.70 0.29 2.46
C ILE A 13 -8.50 0.76 1.23
N LYS A 14 -7.89 0.83 0.04
CA LYS A 14 -8.54 1.35 -1.17
C LYS A 14 -9.79 0.56 -1.57
N GLU A 15 -9.74 -0.76 -1.37
CA GLU A 15 -10.78 -1.70 -1.78
C GLU A 15 -12.01 -1.66 -0.86
N CYS A 16 -11.82 -1.51 0.45
CA CYS A 16 -12.89 -1.52 1.44
C CYS A 16 -13.61 -0.18 1.62
N LYS A 17 -13.13 0.88 0.95
CA LYS A 17 -13.67 2.24 1.13
C LYS A 17 -15.20 2.29 1.00
N GLU A 18 -15.79 1.67 -0.03
CA GLU A 18 -17.25 1.72 -0.25
C GLU A 18 -18.08 0.81 0.68
N LEU A 19 -17.47 0.15 1.67
CA LEU A 19 -18.19 -0.64 2.66
C LEU A 19 -18.80 0.25 3.78
N PRO A 20 -19.87 -0.20 4.44
CA PRO A 20 -20.31 0.35 5.73
C PRO A 20 -19.16 0.31 6.76
N ILE A 21 -19.21 1.17 7.78
CA ILE A 21 -18.13 1.33 8.78
C ILE A 21 -17.68 -0.03 9.36
N ILE A 22 -18.62 -0.93 9.68
CA ILE A 22 -18.32 -2.28 10.20
C ILE A 22 -17.48 -3.12 9.21
N GLY A 23 -17.79 -3.05 7.91
CA GLY A 23 -17.02 -3.73 6.86
C GLY A 23 -15.64 -3.12 6.61
N VAL A 24 -15.49 -1.80 6.82
CA VAL A 24 -14.17 -1.13 6.80
C VAL A 24 -13.29 -1.62 7.95
N VAL A 25 -13.84 -1.68 9.17
CA VAL A 25 -13.14 -2.17 10.37
C VAL A 25 -12.76 -3.65 10.21
N ASP A 26 -13.67 -4.48 9.72
CA ASP A 26 -13.44 -5.90 9.47
C ASP A 26 -12.34 -6.14 8.43
N TYR A 27 -12.31 -5.34 7.37
CA TYR A 27 -11.24 -5.40 6.37
C TYR A 27 -9.89 -4.98 6.96
N ILE A 28 -9.82 -3.88 7.71
CA ILE A 28 -8.57 -3.42 8.35
C ILE A 28 -8.04 -4.49 9.31
N ARG A 29 -8.92 -5.10 10.10
CA ARG A 29 -8.60 -6.25 10.97
C ARG A 29 -8.00 -7.41 10.17
N GLY A 30 -8.61 -7.78 9.03
CA GLY A 30 -8.11 -8.84 8.15
C GLY A 30 -6.73 -8.53 7.53
N VAL A 31 -6.49 -7.28 7.13
CA VAL A 31 -5.19 -6.81 6.61
C VAL A 31 -4.10 -6.94 7.69
N LEU A 32 -4.38 -6.44 8.91
CA LEU A 32 -3.44 -6.54 10.03
C LEU A 32 -3.16 -7.99 10.41
N GLN A 33 -4.20 -8.84 10.50
CA GLN A 33 -4.06 -10.27 10.79
C GLN A 33 -3.20 -10.99 9.76
N SER A 34 -3.38 -10.71 8.47
CA SER A 34 -2.56 -11.26 7.39
C SER A 34 -1.10 -10.81 7.51
N TRP A 35 -0.84 -9.52 7.78
CA TRP A 35 0.51 -9.01 7.97
C TRP A 35 1.24 -9.66 9.16
N PHE A 36 0.58 -9.77 10.32
CA PHE A 36 1.14 -10.48 11.48
C PHE A 36 1.35 -11.97 11.21
N HIS A 37 0.46 -12.61 10.43
CA HIS A 37 0.65 -13.99 9.99
C HIS A 37 1.89 -14.13 9.10
N ASP A 38 2.05 -13.26 8.10
CA ASP A 38 3.18 -13.29 7.17
C ASP A 38 4.51 -13.05 7.89
N GLN A 39 4.61 -12.05 8.78
CA GLN A 39 5.77 -11.83 9.65
C GLN A 39 6.09 -13.07 10.49
N ARG A 40 5.07 -13.73 11.07
CA ARG A 40 5.25 -14.98 11.81
C ARG A 40 5.72 -16.13 10.92
N THR A 41 5.18 -16.31 9.72
CA THR A 41 5.65 -17.39 8.82
C THR A 41 7.06 -17.12 8.32
N ALA A 42 7.43 -15.86 8.06
CA ALA A 42 8.81 -15.48 7.75
C ALA A 42 9.74 -15.83 8.92
N ALA A 43 9.39 -15.43 10.16
CA ALA A 43 10.16 -15.76 11.36
C ALA A 43 10.29 -17.28 11.63
N LEU A 44 9.33 -18.10 11.18
CA LEU A 44 9.40 -19.57 11.22
C LEU A 44 10.26 -20.16 10.10
N LYS A 45 10.25 -19.57 8.91
CA LYS A 45 11.10 -19.94 7.76
C LYS A 45 12.58 -19.58 7.96
N LEU A 46 12.89 -18.64 8.86
CA LEU A 46 14.26 -18.46 9.34
C LEU A 46 14.69 -19.69 10.16
N THR A 47 15.38 -20.60 9.46
CA THR A 47 16.03 -21.81 9.97
C THR A 47 17.50 -21.60 10.31
N THR A 48 18.03 -20.40 10.11
CA THR A 48 19.41 -20.04 10.44
C THR A 48 19.70 -20.35 11.89
N GLN A 49 20.50 -21.40 12.14
CA GLN A 49 21.37 -21.37 13.29
C GLN A 49 22.23 -20.11 13.16
N LEU A 50 22.33 -19.36 14.24
CA LEU A 50 23.19 -18.19 14.28
C LEU A 50 24.62 -18.68 14.05
N THR A 51 25.18 -18.34 12.89
CA THR A 51 26.62 -18.49 12.66
C THR A 51 27.35 -17.76 13.79
N ALA A 52 28.50 -18.23 14.25
CA ALA A 52 29.20 -17.59 15.37
C ALA A 52 29.40 -16.06 15.18
N ALA A 53 29.55 -15.61 13.92
CA ALA A 53 29.57 -14.19 13.56
C ALA A 53 28.22 -13.46 13.75
N THR A 54 27.08 -14.11 13.49
CA THR A 54 25.74 -13.54 13.78
C THR A 54 25.34 -13.68 15.25
N ASP A 55 25.82 -14.70 15.97
CA ASP A 55 25.60 -14.81 17.42
C ASP A 55 26.41 -13.73 18.18
N VAL A 56 27.66 -13.49 17.76
CA VAL A 56 28.46 -12.33 18.19
C VAL A 56 27.83 -11.00 17.75
N ALA A 57 27.23 -10.92 16.56
CA ALA A 57 26.51 -9.71 16.13
C ALA A 57 25.14 -9.52 16.82
N ILE A 58 24.55 -10.56 17.43
CA ILE A 58 23.40 -10.41 18.32
C ILE A 58 23.86 -9.93 19.69
N ASN A 59 24.97 -10.47 20.22
CA ASN A 59 25.65 -9.89 21.39
C ASN A 59 26.19 -8.46 21.16
N GLY A 60 26.28 -7.99 19.90
CA GLY A 60 26.83 -6.68 19.55
C GLY A 60 25.89 -5.69 18.87
N ASN A 61 24.67 -6.08 18.46
CA ASN A 61 23.85 -5.23 17.58
C ASN A 61 22.33 -5.56 17.51
N VAL A 62 21.88 -6.73 18.00
CA VAL A 62 20.46 -7.00 18.31
C VAL A 62 20.33 -7.20 19.80
N ASP A 63 20.49 -6.10 20.52
CA ASP A 63 20.31 -6.11 21.95
C ASP A 63 18.81 -6.11 22.27
N LEU A 64 18.32 -7.32 22.54
CA LEU A 64 16.96 -7.58 23.01
C LEU A 64 16.65 -6.80 24.31
N THR A 65 17.64 -6.38 25.09
CA THR A 65 17.43 -5.60 26.31
C THR A 65 17.29 -4.10 26.06
N THR A 66 17.95 -3.54 25.04
CA THR A 66 17.84 -2.10 24.67
C THR A 66 16.96 -1.82 23.46
N LYS A 67 16.21 -2.81 22.95
CA LYS A 67 15.18 -2.64 21.89
C LYS A 67 15.74 -2.02 20.59
N THR A 68 16.96 -2.45 20.20
CA THR A 68 17.76 -1.89 19.07
C THR A 68 18.69 -2.95 18.43
N ARG A 69 19.28 -2.81 17.21
CA ARG A 69 19.18 -1.73 16.18
C ARG A 69 19.25 -2.22 14.71
N THR A 70 19.54 -3.50 14.40
CA THR A 70 19.90 -3.91 13.01
C THR A 70 18.76 -3.84 12.01
N CYS A 71 17.54 -4.21 12.42
CA CYS A 71 16.37 -4.12 11.58
C CYS A 71 15.65 -2.78 11.85
N LYS A 72 15.92 -1.78 11.00
CA LYS A 72 15.33 -0.43 11.08
C LYS A 72 13.80 -0.41 11.03
N GLU A 73 13.17 -1.51 10.62
CA GLU A 73 11.72 -1.74 10.68
C GLU A 73 11.22 -1.69 12.14
N PHE A 74 11.99 -2.24 13.09
CA PHE A 74 11.66 -2.24 14.51
C PHE A 74 11.68 -0.83 15.14
N ASP A 75 12.58 0.04 14.68
CA ASP A 75 12.65 1.44 15.14
C ASP A 75 11.43 2.27 14.73
N VAL A 76 10.84 1.96 13.57
CA VAL A 76 9.72 2.72 12.99
C VAL A 76 8.38 2.19 13.51
N ASP A 77 8.18 0.88 13.45
CA ASP A 77 6.89 0.26 13.80
C ASP A 77 6.78 -0.06 15.30
N GLN A 78 7.89 -0.05 16.04
CA GLN A 78 7.98 -0.46 17.46
C GLN A 78 7.34 -1.84 17.75
N LEU A 79 7.35 -2.71 16.73
CA LEU A 79 6.82 -4.07 16.73
C LEU A 79 7.92 -5.04 16.26
N PRO A 80 8.01 -6.26 16.84
CA PRO A 80 8.98 -7.27 16.42
C PRO A 80 8.88 -7.63 14.92
N CYS A 81 9.93 -7.33 14.16
CA CYS A 81 10.10 -7.81 12.78
C CYS A 81 10.39 -9.32 12.75
N ALA A 82 10.33 -9.95 11.57
CA ALA A 82 10.62 -11.38 11.39
C ALA A 82 11.95 -11.84 12.02
N HIS A 83 13.00 -11.02 11.96
CA HIS A 83 14.31 -11.31 12.58
C HIS A 83 14.23 -11.32 14.12
N ALA A 84 13.59 -10.31 14.71
CA ALA A 84 13.39 -10.23 16.16
C ALA A 84 12.50 -11.38 16.65
N LEU A 85 11.40 -11.67 15.95
CA LEU A 85 10.52 -12.81 16.22
C LEU A 85 11.26 -14.15 16.18
N ALA A 86 12.19 -14.35 15.25
CA ALA A 86 13.02 -15.55 15.19
C ALA A 86 13.94 -15.65 16.42
N CYS A 87 14.60 -14.56 16.82
CA CYS A 87 15.50 -14.53 17.98
C CYS A 87 14.75 -14.76 19.30
N ILE A 88 13.62 -14.09 19.49
CA ILE A 88 12.71 -14.22 20.63
C ILE A 88 12.23 -15.69 20.75
N ARG A 89 11.78 -16.28 19.64
CA ARG A 89 11.38 -17.69 19.54
C ARG A 89 12.49 -18.65 19.93
N LEU A 90 13.71 -18.46 19.39
CA LEU A 90 14.85 -19.33 19.68
C LEU A 90 15.30 -19.27 21.15
N ARG A 91 15.09 -18.13 21.82
CA ARG A 91 15.39 -17.96 23.26
C ARG A 91 14.21 -18.29 24.18
N GLY A 92 13.07 -18.71 23.64
CA GLY A 92 11.88 -19.09 24.42
C GLY A 92 11.13 -17.93 25.08
N PHE A 93 11.37 -16.69 24.68
CA PHE A 93 10.69 -15.52 25.24
C PHE A 93 9.33 -15.26 24.57
N SER A 94 8.45 -14.53 25.27
CA SER A 94 7.22 -13.99 24.69
C SER A 94 7.55 -12.80 23.78
N PHE A 95 6.97 -12.75 22.58
CA PHE A 95 7.14 -11.59 21.69
C PHE A 95 6.40 -10.35 22.18
N VAL A 96 5.36 -10.52 23.01
CA VAL A 96 4.51 -9.44 23.53
C VAL A 96 5.34 -8.46 24.36
N ASP A 97 6.33 -8.96 25.10
CA ASP A 97 7.22 -8.18 25.98
C ASP A 97 8.12 -7.20 25.19
N TYR A 98 8.34 -7.52 23.90
CA TYR A 98 9.14 -6.73 22.97
C TYR A 98 8.31 -5.72 22.16
N CYS A 99 6.99 -5.88 22.10
CA CYS A 99 6.10 -4.86 21.54
C CYS A 99 6.15 -3.55 22.35
N SER A 100 5.86 -2.44 21.70
CA SER A 100 5.71 -1.16 22.40
C SER A 100 4.42 -1.10 23.23
N PRO A 101 4.45 -0.49 24.44
CA PRO A 101 3.25 -0.25 25.25
C PRO A 101 2.15 0.51 24.50
N TYR A 102 2.50 1.33 23.50
CA TYR A 102 1.55 2.02 22.62
C TYR A 102 0.52 1.09 21.93
N TYR A 103 0.85 -0.19 21.71
CA TYR A 103 -0.05 -1.18 21.12
C TYR A 103 -0.86 -1.98 22.15
N SER A 104 -0.75 -1.65 23.45
CA SER A 104 -1.52 -2.31 24.50
C SER A 104 -2.93 -1.73 24.61
N SER A 105 -3.89 -2.57 25.01
CA SER A 105 -5.26 -2.14 25.34
C SER A 105 -5.29 -1.11 26.48
N ALA A 106 -4.35 -1.19 27.43
CA ALA A 106 -4.22 -0.22 28.51
C ALA A 106 -3.86 1.19 27.98
N PHE A 107 -2.85 1.31 27.11
CA PHE A 107 -2.52 2.60 26.48
C PHE A 107 -3.62 3.09 25.54
N LEU A 108 -4.34 2.19 24.86
CA LEU A 108 -5.51 2.57 24.08
C LEU A 108 -6.59 3.21 24.97
N VAL A 109 -6.93 2.59 26.10
CA VAL A 109 -7.89 3.16 27.06
C VAL A 109 -7.41 4.51 27.59
N ILE A 110 -6.12 4.66 27.94
CA ILE A 110 -5.55 5.92 28.41
C ILE A 110 -5.60 7.01 27.31
N ALA A 111 -5.28 6.68 26.07
CA ALA A 111 -5.31 7.63 24.95
C ALA A 111 -6.72 8.18 24.68
N TYR A 112 -7.76 7.40 25.01
CA TYR A 112 -9.17 7.77 24.87
C TYR A 112 -9.88 8.00 26.23
N SER A 113 -9.13 8.16 27.34
CA SER A 113 -9.74 8.33 28.68
C SER A 113 -10.23 9.75 28.97
N GLY A 114 -9.97 10.70 28.08
CA GLY A 114 -10.48 12.07 28.20
C GLY A 114 -11.99 12.12 28.01
N GLU A 115 -12.66 12.96 28.80
CA GLU A 115 -14.10 13.15 28.69
C GLU A 115 -14.46 13.79 27.34
N ILE A 116 -15.17 13.02 26.51
CA ILE A 116 -15.79 13.54 25.28
C ILE A 116 -17.09 14.23 25.69
N TYR A 117 -16.99 15.51 26.07
CA TYR A 117 -18.17 16.33 26.35
C TYR A 117 -19.07 16.39 25.12
N HIS A 118 -20.36 16.11 25.32
CA HIS A 118 -21.35 16.43 24.31
C HIS A 118 -21.37 17.94 24.08
N VAL A 119 -21.37 18.35 22.81
CA VAL A 119 -21.66 19.74 22.46
C VAL A 119 -23.13 20.00 22.83
N GLY A 120 -23.36 20.90 23.79
CA GLY A 120 -24.70 21.29 24.26
C GLY A 120 -25.52 21.98 23.18
N GLN A 121 -26.76 22.37 23.48
CA GLN A 121 -27.58 23.06 22.49
C GLN A 121 -26.98 24.44 22.14
N PRO A 122 -27.00 24.90 20.88
CA PRO A 122 -26.46 26.20 20.49
C PRO A 122 -27.02 27.40 21.27
N SER A 123 -28.23 27.28 21.82
CA SER A 123 -28.87 28.25 22.71
C SER A 123 -28.27 28.33 24.11
N GLU A 124 -27.48 27.34 24.54
CA GLU A 124 -26.82 27.27 25.84
C GLU A 124 -25.36 27.75 25.77
N TRP A 125 -24.84 28.02 24.56
CA TRP A 125 -23.45 28.40 24.37
C TRP A 125 -23.24 29.87 24.77
N LEU A 126 -22.41 30.09 25.80
CA LEU A 126 -21.88 31.41 26.13
C LEU A 126 -20.80 31.78 25.10
N VAL A 127 -21.23 32.35 23.97
CA VAL A 127 -20.33 32.87 22.93
C VAL A 127 -20.00 34.34 23.22
N PRO A 128 -18.74 34.69 23.48
CA PRO A 128 -18.31 36.09 23.64
C PRO A 128 -18.66 36.96 22.42
N GLU A 129 -18.97 38.24 22.64
CA GLU A 129 -19.39 39.20 21.61
C GLU A 129 -18.36 39.34 20.47
N ASP A 130 -17.07 39.27 20.80
CA ASP A 130 -15.93 39.31 19.89
C ASP A 130 -15.80 38.05 19.03
N ILE A 131 -16.38 36.92 19.47
CA ILE A 131 -16.48 35.67 18.68
C ILE A 131 -17.79 35.66 17.88
N ALA A 132 -18.91 36.08 18.48
CA ALA A 132 -20.22 36.14 17.83
C ALA A 132 -20.26 37.11 16.65
N SER A 133 -19.45 38.17 16.69
CA SER A 133 -19.28 39.14 15.60
C SER A 133 -18.32 38.69 14.48
N ILE A 134 -17.65 37.53 14.62
CA ILE A 134 -16.78 36.99 13.56
C ILE A 134 -17.64 36.46 12.41
N ILE A 135 -17.63 37.18 11.28
CA ILE A 135 -18.22 36.70 10.04
C ILE A 135 -17.30 35.63 9.43
N VAL A 136 -17.55 34.37 9.78
CA VAL A 136 -16.87 33.22 9.19
C VAL A 136 -17.39 33.00 7.77
N HIS A 137 -16.73 33.62 6.79
CA HIS A 137 -16.96 33.29 5.39
C HIS A 137 -16.56 31.83 5.11
N PRO A 138 -17.27 31.12 4.20
CA PRO A 138 -16.79 29.83 3.72
C PRO A 138 -15.35 29.97 3.21
N PRO A 139 -14.44 29.03 3.49
CA PRO A 139 -13.08 29.11 3.00
C PRO A 139 -13.10 29.27 1.48
N VAL A 140 -12.44 30.32 0.97
CA VAL A 140 -12.38 30.65 -0.47
C VAL A 140 -11.42 29.68 -1.15
N GLY A 141 -11.89 28.44 -1.25
CA GLY A 141 -11.20 27.32 -1.86
C GLY A 141 -12.18 26.53 -2.70
N ARG A 142 -11.68 25.93 -3.79
CA ARG A 142 -12.43 24.88 -4.47
C ARG A 142 -12.72 23.80 -3.43
N ARG A 143 -13.93 23.23 -3.41
CA ARG A 143 -14.19 21.99 -2.66
C ARG A 143 -13.05 21.03 -2.99
N GLY A 144 -12.34 20.56 -1.96
CA GLY A 144 -11.31 19.55 -2.15
C GLY A 144 -11.89 18.37 -2.93
N PRO A 145 -11.09 17.67 -3.76
CA PRO A 145 -11.59 16.49 -4.44
C PRO A 145 -12.23 15.58 -3.39
N GLY A 146 -13.51 15.25 -3.60
CA GLY A 146 -14.22 14.29 -2.76
C GLY A 146 -13.48 12.95 -2.75
N ARG A 147 -13.93 12.02 -1.90
CA ARG A 147 -13.30 10.70 -1.69
C ARG A 147 -12.60 10.21 -2.98
N PRO A 148 -11.26 10.00 -2.94
CA PRO A 148 -10.52 9.58 -4.13
C PRO A 148 -11.13 8.34 -4.76
N LYS A 149 -11.69 8.51 -5.98
CA LYS A 149 -12.34 7.43 -6.71
C LYS A 149 -11.34 6.31 -6.97
N LYS A 150 -11.80 5.06 -6.80
CA LYS A 150 -10.98 3.87 -7.05
C LYS A 150 -10.39 3.85 -8.47
N ASN A 151 -11.17 4.31 -9.45
CA ASN A 151 -10.84 4.41 -10.86
C ASN A 151 -11.07 5.85 -11.38
N ARG A 152 -10.34 6.25 -12.41
CA ARG A 152 -10.59 7.50 -13.16
C ARG A 152 -11.98 7.43 -13.81
N THR A 153 -12.80 8.47 -13.65
CA THR A 153 -13.99 8.65 -14.49
C THR A 153 -13.55 9.19 -15.85
N LEU A 154 -13.96 8.52 -16.92
CA LEU A 154 -13.72 8.96 -18.29
C LEU A 154 -14.57 10.19 -18.62
N SER A 155 -13.99 11.14 -19.35
CA SER A 155 -14.74 12.25 -19.94
C SER A 155 -15.60 11.76 -21.11
N PHE A 156 -16.61 12.55 -21.48
CA PHE A 156 -17.41 12.30 -22.68
C PHE A 156 -16.49 12.25 -23.92
N GLY A 157 -16.53 11.15 -24.67
CA GLY A 157 -15.65 10.90 -25.82
C GLY A 157 -14.34 10.16 -25.51
N GLU A 158 -14.00 9.87 -24.24
CA GLU A 158 -12.86 9.00 -23.92
C GLU A 158 -13.28 7.52 -23.88
N GLU A 159 -12.80 6.72 -24.83
CA GLU A 159 -12.97 5.26 -24.81
C GLU A 159 -11.92 4.55 -23.92
N VAL A 160 -12.30 3.42 -23.33
CA VAL A 160 -11.36 2.53 -22.63
C VAL A 160 -10.44 1.85 -23.65
N THR A 161 -9.26 2.44 -23.89
CA THR A 161 -8.25 1.80 -24.74
C THR A 161 -7.69 0.57 -24.04
N GLN A 162 -8.17 -0.61 -24.45
CA GLN A 162 -7.65 -1.91 -24.01
C GLN A 162 -6.17 -2.04 -24.45
N ARG A 163 -5.23 -1.77 -23.53
CA ARG A 163 -3.80 -1.90 -23.80
C ARG A 163 -3.47 -3.35 -24.13
N ARG A 164 -3.02 -3.58 -25.36
CA ARG A 164 -2.51 -4.88 -25.83
C ARG A 164 -1.08 -5.07 -25.32
N CYS A 165 -0.75 -6.28 -24.91
CA CYS A 165 0.62 -6.67 -24.56
C CYS A 165 1.54 -6.48 -25.79
N THR A 166 2.67 -5.79 -25.63
CA THR A 166 3.59 -5.55 -26.75
C THR A 166 4.34 -6.80 -27.22
N THR A 167 4.31 -7.89 -26.45
CA THR A 167 4.97 -9.16 -26.78
C THR A 167 4.07 -10.14 -27.53
N CYS A 168 2.77 -10.19 -27.24
CA CYS A 168 1.84 -11.16 -27.85
C CYS A 168 0.53 -10.57 -28.39
N HIS A 169 0.39 -9.24 -28.37
CA HIS A 169 -0.73 -8.44 -28.87
C HIS A 169 -2.12 -8.76 -28.29
N ARG A 170 -2.23 -9.64 -27.29
CA ARG A 170 -3.46 -9.93 -26.53
C ARG A 170 -3.68 -8.91 -25.42
N VAL A 171 -4.94 -8.68 -25.06
CA VAL A 171 -5.37 -7.79 -23.97
C VAL A 171 -5.33 -8.50 -22.61
N GLY A 172 -5.54 -7.75 -21.52
CA GLY A 172 -5.66 -8.29 -20.16
C GLY A 172 -4.35 -8.48 -19.38
N HIS A 173 -3.18 -8.26 -20.00
CA HIS A 173 -1.88 -8.33 -19.33
C HIS A 173 -0.85 -7.41 -20.03
N ASN A 174 0.30 -7.18 -19.39
CA ASN A 174 1.40 -6.39 -19.96
C ASN A 174 2.60 -7.28 -20.35
N SER A 175 3.61 -6.70 -21.01
CA SER A 175 4.81 -7.42 -21.48
C SER A 175 5.78 -7.88 -20.37
N HIS A 176 5.59 -7.42 -19.13
CA HIS A 176 6.33 -7.92 -17.96
C HIS A 176 5.66 -9.18 -17.38
N THR A 177 4.34 -9.24 -17.40
CA THR A 177 3.54 -10.41 -16.97
C THR A 177 3.12 -11.31 -18.14
N CYS A 178 3.78 -11.19 -19.30
CA CYS A 178 3.46 -11.98 -20.48
C CYS A 178 4.21 -13.31 -20.44
N THR A 179 3.46 -14.41 -20.49
CA THR A 179 3.98 -15.78 -20.59
C THR A 179 4.36 -16.19 -22.03
N TYR A 180 4.16 -15.31 -23.01
CA TYR A 180 4.58 -15.58 -24.40
C TYR A 180 6.10 -15.41 -24.52
N PRO A 181 6.81 -16.36 -25.17
CA PRO A 181 8.26 -16.31 -25.29
C PRO A 181 8.70 -15.07 -26.07
N LYS A 182 9.63 -14.32 -25.47
CA LYS A 182 10.27 -13.16 -26.11
C LYS A 182 11.33 -13.69 -27.07
N SER A 183 11.07 -13.65 -28.37
CA SER A 183 12.08 -13.97 -29.37
C SER A 183 13.23 -12.96 -29.28
N SER A 184 14.43 -13.45 -29.03
CA SER A 184 15.67 -12.69 -29.20
C SER A 184 15.81 -12.35 -30.69
N LYS A 185 15.81 -11.06 -31.03
CA LYS A 185 16.10 -10.64 -32.41
C LYS A 185 17.52 -11.06 -32.79
N PRO A 186 17.75 -11.63 -33.99
CA PRO A 186 19.10 -11.64 -34.55
C PRO A 186 19.54 -10.21 -34.87
N SER A 187 20.85 -9.98 -34.83
CA SER A 187 21.48 -8.71 -35.19
C SER A 187 21.37 -8.42 -36.69
N SER A 188 21.39 -7.14 -37.02
CA SER A 188 21.36 -6.57 -38.38
C SER A 188 22.45 -7.08 -39.32
N ASP A 189 22.11 -7.28 -40.60
CA ASP A 189 22.91 -6.71 -41.69
C ASP A 189 22.15 -6.52 -43.02
N MET A 190 22.63 -5.56 -43.83
CA MET A 190 22.49 -5.29 -45.28
C MET A 190 21.22 -5.63 -46.11
N GLY A 191 20.91 -4.73 -47.06
CA GLY A 191 20.48 -5.12 -48.42
C GLY A 191 19.30 -4.36 -49.03
N SER A 192 19.57 -3.32 -49.81
CA SER A 192 18.58 -2.70 -50.72
C SER A 192 18.50 -3.44 -52.05
N THR A 193 17.30 -3.77 -52.52
CA THR A 193 16.96 -3.76 -53.96
C THR A 193 15.48 -3.45 -54.17
N SER A 194 15.21 -2.69 -55.23
CA SER A 194 13.88 -2.33 -55.72
C SER A 194 13.57 -3.10 -57.00
N GLU A 195 12.39 -3.71 -57.11
CA GLU A 195 11.85 -4.20 -58.39
C GLU A 195 10.37 -3.80 -58.56
N ILE A 196 9.95 -3.73 -59.82
CA ILE A 196 8.70 -3.14 -60.31
C ILE A 196 7.96 -4.19 -61.16
N GLY A 197 6.64 -4.23 -61.06
CA GLY A 197 5.71 -4.97 -61.93
C GLY A 197 4.31 -4.97 -61.27
N GLU A 198 3.26 -4.35 -61.82
CA GLU A 198 2.50 -4.72 -63.03
C GLU A 198 1.94 -6.16 -62.97
N ALA A 199 0.68 -6.47 -63.33
CA ALA A 199 -0.54 -5.66 -63.57
C ALA A 199 -1.75 -6.64 -63.66
N SER A 200 -2.96 -6.12 -63.95
CA SER A 200 -4.23 -6.85 -64.23
C SER A 200 -5.06 -7.30 -63.01
N GLY A 201 -6.39 -7.15 -62.97
CA GLY A 201 -7.29 -6.42 -63.88
C GLY A 201 -8.72 -7.01 -63.95
N SER A 202 -9.74 -6.14 -63.86
CA SER A 202 -11.18 -6.41 -64.19
C SER A 202 -11.98 -7.34 -63.25
N HIS A 203 -13.33 -7.35 -63.19
CA HIS A 203 -14.39 -6.63 -63.95
C HIS A 203 -15.66 -6.46 -63.05
N ASP A 204 -16.48 -5.42 -63.31
CA ASP A 204 -17.93 -5.15 -63.06
C ASP A 204 -18.70 -5.74 -61.83
N VAL A 205 -19.61 -5.03 -61.12
CA VAL A 205 -20.65 -4.00 -61.44
C VAL A 205 -21.98 -4.60 -61.96
N VAL A 206 -23.10 -3.94 -61.61
CA VAL A 206 -24.54 -4.23 -61.89
C VAL A 206 -25.21 -5.16 -60.87
N ALA A 207 -26.38 -4.84 -60.28
CA ALA A 207 -27.32 -3.72 -60.44
C ALA A 207 -27.65 -3.04 -59.09
#